data_AF-A0A6N9VHB7-F1
#
_entry.id   AF-A0A6N9VHB7-F1
#
_cell.length_a   1.000
_cell.length_b   1.000
_cell.length_c   1.000
_cell.angle_alpha   90.00
_cell.angle_beta   90.00
_cell.angle_gamma   90.00
#
_symmetry.space_group_name_H-M   'P 1'
#
loop_
_entity.id
_entity.type
_entity.pdbx_description
1 polymer ?
#
loop_
_entity_poly.entity_id
_entity_poly.type
_entity_poly.pdbx_seq_one_letter_code
_entity_poly.pdbx_strand_id
1 'polypeptide(L)' 'SRDLSLEEVGKVAEQAARWEAFDAALLERYFTTLDFRFGPDQLGGVHAFATRIGAGEVPVALLPPA' A
#
# COMPACT_ATOMS: atom_id res chain seq x y z
N SER A 1 15.36 4.34 -4.60
CA SER A 1 14.72 4.45 -3.28
C SER A 1 14.24 3.08 -2.80
N ARG A 2 13.26 2.44 -3.47
CA ARG A 2 12.76 1.08 -3.13
C ARG A 2 13.85 0.03 -2.96
N ASP A 3 14.72 -0.13 -3.96
CA ASP A 3 15.72 -1.22 -3.94
C ASP A 3 16.70 -1.06 -2.76
N LEU A 4 17.17 0.17 -2.50
CA LEU A 4 17.98 0.49 -1.33
C LEU A 4 17.22 0.27 -0.01
N SER A 5 15.92 0.58 0.04
CA SER A 5 15.09 0.30 1.22
C SER A 5 14.91 -1.19 1.50
N LEU A 6 14.94 -2.04 0.46
CA LEU A 6 14.88 -3.49 0.61
C LEU A 6 16.24 -4.10 0.98
N GLU A 7 17.35 -3.56 0.47
CA GLU A 7 18.70 -3.96 0.90
C GLU A 7 18.91 -3.68 2.39
N GLU A 8 18.34 -2.58 2.89
CA GLU A 8 18.50 -2.14 4.28
C GLU A 8 17.35 -2.57 5.20
N VAL A 9 16.46 -3.45 4.73
CA VAL A 9 15.24 -3.84 5.46
C VAL A 9 15.54 -4.50 6.81
N GLY A 10 16.65 -5.25 6.91
CA GLY A 10 17.12 -5.83 8.17
C GLY A 10 17.45 -4.74 9.20
N LYS A 11 18.15 -3.68 8.79
CA LYS A 11 18.44 -2.55 9.69
C LYS A 11 17.16 -1.83 10.12
N VAL A 12 16.20 -1.67 9.22
CA VAL A 12 14.89 -1.07 9.55
C VAL A 12 14.15 -1.93 10.57
N ALA A 13 14.14 -3.26 10.38
CA ALA A 13 13.50 -4.20 11.30
C ALA A 13 14.14 -4.19 12.70
N GLU A 14 15.47 -4.19 12.78
CA GLU A 14 16.21 -4.06 14.05
C GLU A 14 15.91 -2.74 14.78
N GLN A 15 15.80 -1.64 14.04
CA GLN A 15 15.52 -0.33 14.62
C GLN A 15 14.07 -0.25 15.14
N ALA A 16 13.12 -0.81 14.39
CA ALA A 16 11.70 -0.84 14.76
C ALA A 16 11.43 -1.76 15.97
N ALA A 17 12.08 -2.93 16.04
CA ALA A 17 11.92 -3.89 17.14
C ALA A 17 12.28 -3.33 18.53
N ARG A 18 12.96 -2.19 18.61
CA ARG A 18 13.24 -1.51 19.88
C ARG A 18 12.03 -0.79 20.47
N TRP A 19 11.03 -0.48 19.65
CA TRP A 19 9.85 0.30 20.02
C TRP A 19 8.54 -0.48 19.81
N GLU A 20 8.56 -1.47 18.93
CA GLU A 20 7.41 -2.30 18.60
C GLU A 20 7.32 -3.55 19.49
N ALA A 21 6.12 -4.14 19.55
CA ALA A 21 5.87 -5.40 20.27
C ALA A 21 6.39 -6.65 19.52
N PHE A 22 6.90 -6.48 18.30
CA PHE A 22 7.31 -7.56 17.41
C PHE A 22 8.84 -7.63 17.30
N ASP A 23 9.37 -8.85 17.25
CA ASP A 23 10.80 -9.04 17.06
C ASP A 23 11.27 -8.66 15.64
N ALA A 24 12.57 -8.40 15.51
CA ALA A 24 13.16 -7.97 14.24
C ALA A 24 12.95 -9.01 13.12
N ALA A 25 12.99 -10.31 13.43
CA ALA A 25 12.81 -11.35 12.42
C ALA A 25 11.37 -11.37 11.86
N LEU A 26 10.37 -11.13 12.70
CA LEU A 26 8.98 -11.01 12.28
C LEU A 26 8.77 -9.73 11.47
N LEU A 27 9.34 -8.61 11.91
CA LEU A 27 9.25 -7.34 11.18
C LEU A 27 9.94 -7.41 9.82
N GLU A 28 11.10 -8.06 9.70
CA GLU A 28 11.81 -8.25 8.44
C GLU A 28 11.00 -9.09 7.45
N ARG A 29 10.44 -10.23 7.90
CA ARG A 29 9.53 -11.05 7.08
C ARG A 29 8.29 -10.25 6.65
N TYR A 30 7.74 -9.44 7.55
CA TYR A 30 6.59 -8.62 7.24
C TYR A 30 6.95 -7.57 6.16
N PHE A 31 8.02 -6.81 6.35
CA PHE A 31 8.43 -5.78 5.39
C PHE A 31 8.81 -6.35 4.01
N THR A 32 9.41 -7.52 3.96
CA THR A 32 9.75 -8.20 2.68
C THR A 32 8.53 -8.83 2.00
N THR A 33 7.42 -9.03 2.72
CA THR A 33 6.15 -9.49 2.13
C THR A 33 5.40 -8.35 1.44
N LEU A 34 5.58 -7.11 1.90
CA LEU A 34 4.89 -5.96 1.33
C LEU A 34 5.43 -5.63 -0.08
N ASP A 35 4.53 -5.58 -1.04
CA ASP A 35 4.86 -5.17 -2.40
C ASP A 35 4.62 -3.67 -2.59
N PHE A 36 5.70 -2.89 -2.51
CA PHE A 36 5.68 -1.43 -2.73
C PHE A 36 5.82 -1.03 -4.20
N ARG A 37 5.74 -1.98 -5.14
CA ARG A 37 5.63 -1.64 -6.55
C ARG A 37 4.24 -1.10 -6.85
N PHE A 38 4.14 -0.39 -7.96
CA PHE A 38 2.87 0.10 -8.48
C PHE A 38 2.86 0.00 -10.00
N GLY A 39 2.94 -1.23 -10.49
CA GLY A 39 3.02 -1.58 -11.90
C GLY A 39 1.66 -1.96 -12.51
N PRO A 40 1.67 -2.52 -13.73
CA PRO A 40 0.45 -2.86 -14.46
C PRO A 40 -0.51 -3.78 -13.70
N ASP A 41 0.01 -4.78 -12.98
CA ASP A 41 -0.81 -5.72 -12.21
C ASP A 41 -1.51 -5.02 -11.04
N GLN A 42 -0.78 -4.15 -10.32
CA GLN A 42 -1.35 -3.36 -9.23
C GLN A 42 -2.40 -2.37 -9.76
N LEU A 43 -2.13 -1.71 -10.89
CA LEU A 43 -3.10 -0.81 -11.55
C LEU A 43 -4.36 -1.56 -12.01
N GLY A 44 -4.22 -2.78 -12.55
CA GLY A 44 -5.35 -3.64 -12.89
C GLY A 44 -6.19 -3.99 -11.66
N GLY A 45 -5.55 -4.29 -10.53
CA GLY A 45 -6.22 -4.51 -9.25
C GLY A 45 -7.00 -3.28 -8.77
N VAL A 46 -6.40 -2.09 -8.84
CA VAL A 46 -7.06 -0.82 -8.49
C VAL A 46 -8.27 -0.56 -9.38
N HIS A 47 -8.16 -0.73 -10.70
CA HIS A 47 -9.28 -0.55 -11.62
C HIS A 47 -10.43 -1.52 -11.31
N ALA A 48 -10.10 -2.81 -11.14
CA ALA A 48 -11.11 -3.81 -10.81
C ALA A 48 -11.77 -3.57 -9.45
N PHE A 49 -11.04 -3.00 -8.48
CA PHE A 49 -11.61 -2.59 -7.20
C PHE A 49 -12.55 -1.39 -7.38
N ALA A 50 -12.10 -0.34 -8.08
CA ALA A 50 -12.88 0.87 -8.35
C ALA A 50 -14.22 0.56 -9.02
N THR A 51 -14.22 -0.29 -10.05
CA THR A 51 -15.45 -0.73 -10.71
C THR A 51 -16.41 -1.42 -9.74
N ARG A 52 -15.92 -2.30 -8.85
CA ARG A 52 -16.78 -3.04 -7.92
C ARG A 52 -17.43 -2.16 -6.85
N ILE A 53 -16.78 -1.07 -6.47
CA ILE A 53 -17.30 -0.13 -5.48
C ILE A 53 -18.08 1.04 -6.11
N GLY A 54 -18.18 1.09 -7.44
CA GLY A 54 -18.84 2.18 -8.16
C GLY A 54 -18.04 3.48 -8.20
N ALA A 55 -16.73 3.44 -7.93
CA ALA A 55 -15.87 4.61 -8.04
C ALA A 55 -15.60 4.92 -9.52
N GLY A 56 -16.00 6.11 -9.96
CA GLY A 56 -15.86 6.58 -11.36
C GLY A 56 -17.17 7.11 -11.94
N GLU A 57 -18.31 6.63 -11.44
CA GLU A 57 -19.63 7.19 -11.73
C GLU A 57 -20.09 7.98 -10.51
N VAL A 58 -19.73 9.27 -10.46
CA VAL A 58 -20.39 10.21 -9.55
C VAL A 58 -21.48 10.89 -10.37
N PRO A 59 -22.77 10.56 -10.17
CA PRO A 59 -23.83 11.27 -10.86
C PRO A 59 -23.82 12.73 -10.37
N VAL A 60 -23.33 13.63 -11.22
CA VAL A 60 -23.46 15.07 -11.00
C VAL A 60 -24.82 15.48 -11.53
N ALA A 61 -25.72 15.83 -10.62
CA ALA A 61 -26.99 16.47 -10.96
C ALA A 61 -26.93 17.95 -10.60
N LEU A 62 -27.38 18.82 -11.51
CA LEU A 62 -27.60 20.22 -11.20
C LEU A 62 -28.78 20.32 -10.23
N LEU A 63 -28.58 21.05 -9.12
CA LEU A 63 -29.68 21.39 -8.23
C LEU A 63 -30.67 22.29 -8.98
N PRO A 64 -31.99 22.06 -8.84
CA PRO A 64 -32.99 22.93 -9.44
C PRO A 64 -32.86 24.35 -8.87
N PRO A 65 -33.23 25.39 -9.66
CA PRO A 65 -33.22 26.76 -9.16
C PRO A 65 -34.18 26.92 -7.97
N ALA A 66 -33.80 27.81 -7.04
CA ALA A 66 -34.58 28.15 -5.84
C ALA A 66 -35.91 28.82 -6.17
#